data_AF-A0A2P6PC93-F1
#
_entry.id   AF-A0A2P6PC93-F1
#
_cell.length_a   1.000
_cell.length_b   1.000
_cell.length_c   1.000
_cell.angle_alpha   90.00
_cell.angle_beta   90.00
_cell.angle_gamma   90.00
#
_symmetry.space_group_name_H-M   'P 1'
#
loop_
_entity.id
_entity.type
_entity.pdbx_description
1 polymer ?
#
loop_
_entity_poly.entity_id
_entity_poly.type
_entity_poly.pdbx_seq_one_letter_code
_entity_poly.pdbx_strand_id
1 'polypeptide(L)'
;MVSPAPCSRSWSISEDSLKRYVQFASESCIQELLSASDSNRGIGINNGNDGWKVLTLENGVEISKRRSGNGSFHTFRSRWLLRSVSPQQFITVANAIDAAKQWDSDLVEARYIKDLDDNLSIIRLKFGDNSKPLFRNREFIVYERRETMEDGTLVVAVASLPKEIAAGLQPKQNNAIRGLLLQSGWVVERLDGDSCMVTYVVQLDPAGWMPKCFVNRLNNKLVMIIENLKKLAQACPIDGDT
;
A
#
# COMPACT_ATOMS: atom_id res chain seq x y z
N MET A 1 20.70 -21.34 44.26
CA MET A 1 19.44 -20.97 43.58
C MET A 1 19.78 -20.61 42.16
N VAL A 2 19.38 -21.43 41.20
CA VAL A 2 19.62 -21.19 39.76
C VAL A 2 18.38 -20.48 39.23
N SER A 3 18.53 -19.25 38.76
CA SER A 3 17.47 -18.52 38.06
C SER A 3 17.04 -19.31 36.82
N PRO A 4 15.74 -19.53 36.58
CA PRO A 4 15.31 -20.17 35.35
C PRO A 4 15.65 -19.28 34.16
N ALA A 5 16.34 -19.85 33.17
CA ALA A 5 16.64 -19.19 31.91
C ALA A 5 15.33 -18.73 31.24
N PRO A 6 15.30 -17.56 30.58
CA PRO A 6 14.12 -17.13 29.85
C PRO A 6 13.84 -18.15 28.75
N CYS A 7 12.68 -18.81 28.83
CA CYS A 7 12.17 -19.65 27.76
C CYS A 7 11.99 -18.81 26.50
N SER A 8 13.00 -18.78 25.64
CA SER A 8 12.87 -18.34 24.25
C SER A 8 12.10 -19.43 23.50
N ARG A 9 10.80 -19.54 23.74
CA ARG A 9 9.92 -20.27 22.82
C ARG A 9 9.97 -19.53 21.51
N SER A 10 10.76 -20.05 20.57
CA SER A 10 10.70 -19.69 19.16
C SER A 10 9.29 -20.02 18.67
N TRP A 11 8.42 -19.03 18.68
CA TRP A 11 7.08 -19.15 18.13
C TRP A 11 7.23 -19.28 16.61
N SER A 12 6.98 -20.48 16.09
CA SER A 12 6.95 -20.76 14.65
C SER A 12 5.51 -21.02 14.23
N ILE A 13 4.97 -20.13 13.39
CA ILE A 13 3.72 -20.39 12.67
C ILE A 13 4.00 -21.43 11.57
N SER A 14 3.11 -22.40 11.38
CA SER A 14 3.24 -23.34 10.25
C SER A 14 2.99 -22.61 8.92
N GLU A 15 3.50 -23.14 7.82
CA GLU A 15 3.31 -22.54 6.50
C GLU A 15 1.83 -22.49 6.11
N ASP A 16 1.07 -23.54 6.39
CA ASP A 16 -0.37 -23.59 6.14
C ASP A 16 -1.15 -22.55 6.95
N SER A 17 -0.81 -22.38 8.23
CA SER A 17 -1.44 -21.36 9.08
C SER A 17 -1.11 -19.96 8.61
N LEU A 18 0.14 -19.72 8.18
CA LEU A 18 0.55 -18.46 7.59
C LEU A 18 -0.22 -18.19 6.30
N LYS A 19 -0.26 -19.14 5.37
CA LYS A 19 -0.96 -19.01 4.09
C LYS A 19 -2.44 -18.69 4.30
N ARG A 20 -3.15 -19.46 5.14
CA ARG A 20 -4.56 -19.22 5.46
C ARG A 20 -4.80 -17.84 6.08
N TYR A 21 -3.96 -17.44 7.03
CA TYR A 21 -4.06 -16.13 7.66
C TYR A 21 -3.90 -15.01 6.63
N VAL A 22 -2.85 -15.07 5.81
CA VAL A 22 -2.54 -14.02 4.85
C VAL A 22 -3.57 -13.99 3.71
N GLN A 23 -4.08 -15.13 3.25
CA GLN A 23 -5.19 -15.19 2.30
C GLN A 23 -6.43 -14.47 2.83
N PHE A 24 -6.85 -14.77 4.06
CA PHE A 24 -8.01 -14.12 4.69
C PHE A 24 -7.79 -12.61 4.90
N ALA A 25 -6.62 -12.23 5.41
CA ALA A 25 -6.28 -10.83 5.67
C ALA A 25 -6.22 -10.01 4.37
N SER A 26 -5.62 -10.57 3.31
CA SER A 26 -5.50 -9.91 2.01
C SER A 26 -6.85 -9.79 1.31
N GLU A 27 -7.74 -10.78 1.44
CA GLU A 27 -9.11 -10.69 0.93
C GLU A 27 -9.86 -9.51 1.57
N SER A 28 -9.78 -9.39 2.90
CA SER A 28 -10.38 -8.28 3.63
C SER A 28 -9.83 -6.92 3.17
N CYS A 29 -8.51 -6.86 2.92
CA CYS A 29 -7.86 -5.67 2.40
C CYS A 29 -8.33 -5.32 0.98
N ILE A 30 -8.50 -6.30 0.08
CA ILE A 30 -9.04 -6.10 -1.27
C ILE A 30 -10.45 -5.48 -1.19
N GLN A 31 -11.33 -6.04 -0.35
CA GLN A 31 -12.70 -5.54 -0.20
C GLN A 31 -12.74 -4.08 0.30
N GLU A 32 -11.86 -3.72 1.24
CA GLU A 32 -11.75 -2.33 1.71
C GLU A 32 -11.22 -1.38 0.63
N LEU A 33 -10.28 -1.85 -0.21
CA LEU A 33 -9.76 -1.05 -1.34
C LEU A 33 -10.83 -0.80 -2.39
N LEU A 34 -11.56 -1.85 -2.79
CA LEU A 34 -12.70 -1.76 -3.72
C LEU A 34 -13.81 -0.85 -3.16
N SER A 35 -14.14 -0.98 -1.87
CA SER A 35 -15.12 -0.10 -1.24
C SER A 35 -14.65 1.36 -1.18
N ALA A 36 -13.36 1.62 -1.18
CA ALA A 36 -12.81 2.98 -1.18
C ALA A 36 -12.74 3.59 -2.59
N SER A 37 -12.63 2.76 -3.64
CA SER A 37 -12.66 3.19 -5.04
C SER A 37 -14.08 3.43 -5.57
N ASP A 38 -15.08 2.72 -5.05
CA ASP A 38 -16.48 2.88 -5.48
C ASP A 38 -16.94 4.33 -5.37
N SER A 39 -17.22 4.92 -6.53
CA SER A 39 -17.59 6.32 -6.73
C SER A 39 -19.10 6.51 -6.73
N ASN A 40 -19.85 5.43 -6.96
CA ASN A 40 -21.28 5.49 -7.27
C ASN A 40 -22.16 5.76 -6.05
N ARG A 41 -21.60 5.79 -4.84
CA ARG A 41 -22.33 6.20 -3.63
C ARG A 41 -22.63 7.70 -3.58
N GLY A 42 -22.12 8.50 -4.51
CA GLY A 42 -22.34 9.96 -4.58
C GLY A 42 -23.36 10.46 -5.63
N ILE A 43 -23.90 9.61 -6.50
CA ILE A 43 -24.81 10.03 -7.60
C ILE A 43 -26.26 9.54 -7.41
N GLY A 44 -26.55 8.87 -6.29
CA GLY A 44 -27.91 8.57 -5.86
C GLY A 44 -28.42 9.63 -4.88
N ILE A 45 -29.65 10.10 -5.09
CA ILE A 45 -30.40 10.96 -4.16
C ILE A 45 -30.56 10.23 -2.82
N ASN A 46 -29.56 10.34 -1.95
CA ASN A 46 -29.59 10.11 -0.51
C ASN A 46 -28.27 10.60 0.09
N ASN A 47 -28.36 11.62 0.95
CA ASN A 47 -27.28 12.20 1.74
C ASN A 47 -26.66 11.17 2.71
N GLY A 48 -25.88 10.22 2.19
CA GLY A 48 -25.05 9.30 2.96
C GLY A 48 -23.59 9.63 2.72
N ASN A 49 -23.05 10.63 3.44
CA ASN A 49 -21.64 11.01 3.36
C ASN A 49 -20.77 9.77 3.61
N ASP A 50 -20.07 9.27 2.58
CA ASP A 50 -19.23 8.05 2.59
C ASP A 50 -18.02 8.13 3.55
N GLY A 51 -17.92 9.26 4.28
CA GLY A 51 -16.92 9.56 5.28
C GLY A 51 -15.66 10.17 4.68
N TRP A 52 -15.53 10.23 3.35
CA TRP A 52 -14.40 10.83 2.66
C TRP A 52 -14.56 12.34 2.57
N LYS A 53 -13.53 13.07 3.00
CA LYS A 53 -13.44 14.52 2.90
C LYS A 53 -12.34 14.87 1.92
N VAL A 54 -12.70 15.50 0.80
CA VAL A 54 -11.72 16.01 -0.18
C VAL A 54 -10.83 17.04 0.49
N LEU A 55 -9.52 16.90 0.27
CA LEU A 55 -8.46 17.76 0.79
C LEU A 55 -7.93 18.71 -0.27
N THR A 56 -7.63 18.17 -1.46
CA THR A 56 -7.12 18.94 -2.59
C THR A 56 -7.49 18.25 -3.90
N LEU A 57 -7.54 19.05 -4.97
CA LEU A 57 -7.67 18.63 -6.34
C LEU A 57 -6.58 19.36 -7.13
N GLU A 58 -5.48 18.68 -7.42
CA GLU A 58 -4.30 19.25 -8.08
C GLU A 58 -3.91 18.38 -9.26
N ASN A 59 -3.66 18.99 -10.42
CA ASN A 59 -3.21 18.28 -11.65
C ASN A 59 -4.10 17.10 -12.08
N GLY A 60 -5.39 17.15 -11.76
CA GLY A 60 -6.35 16.06 -12.05
C GLY A 60 -6.32 14.90 -11.05
N VAL A 61 -5.62 15.07 -9.92
CA VAL A 61 -5.56 14.14 -8.81
C VAL A 61 -6.44 14.66 -7.66
N GLU A 62 -7.48 13.92 -7.31
CA GLU A 62 -8.26 14.17 -6.10
C GLU A 62 -7.59 13.46 -4.92
N ILE A 63 -7.32 14.18 -3.84
CA ILE A 63 -6.94 13.57 -2.56
C ILE A 63 -8.07 13.79 -1.57
N SER A 64 -8.54 12.72 -0.94
CA SER A 64 -9.50 12.75 0.14
C SER A 64 -8.98 12.00 1.36
N LYS A 65 -9.55 12.30 2.53
CA LYS A 65 -9.26 11.60 3.78
C LYS A 65 -10.53 11.14 4.46
N ARG A 66 -10.47 9.98 5.08
CA ARG A 66 -11.53 9.44 5.94
C ARG A 66 -10.96 9.18 7.33
N ARG A 67 -11.75 9.43 8.36
CA ARG A 67 -11.41 9.01 9.72
C ARG A 67 -11.91 7.58 9.91
N SER A 68 -11.04 6.67 10.35
CA SER A 68 -11.47 5.30 10.65
C SER A 68 -12.38 5.32 11.89
N GLY A 69 -13.52 4.61 11.83
CA GLY A 69 -14.60 4.67 12.82
C GLY A 69 -14.17 4.35 14.26
N ASN A 70 -13.07 3.62 14.43
CA ASN A 70 -12.63 3.11 15.74
C ASN A 70 -11.29 3.73 16.22
N GLY A 71 -10.75 4.79 15.57
CA GLY A 71 -9.38 5.24 15.87
C GLY A 71 -9.02 6.70 15.62
N SER A 72 -7.79 7.04 16.04
CA SER A 72 -7.08 8.31 15.79
C SER A 72 -6.41 8.38 14.41
N PHE A 73 -6.56 7.34 13.58
CA PHE A 73 -5.89 7.21 12.30
C PHE A 73 -6.72 7.78 11.15
N HIS A 74 -6.02 8.33 10.17
CA HIS A 74 -6.60 8.79 8.91
C HIS A 74 -6.25 7.81 7.80
N THR A 75 -7.26 7.43 7.03
CA THR A 75 -7.10 6.79 5.74
C THR A 75 -7.07 7.89 4.69
N PHE A 76 -6.08 7.86 3.82
CA PHE A 76 -5.98 8.76 2.68
C PHE A 76 -6.34 7.98 1.42
N ARG A 77 -7.04 8.65 0.52
CA ARG A 77 -7.37 8.14 -0.80
C ARG A 77 -6.94 9.19 -1.80
N SER A 78 -6.25 8.76 -2.82
CA SER A 78 -5.94 9.56 -4.00
C SER A 78 -6.55 8.90 -5.21
N ARG A 79 -7.20 9.70 -6.07
CA ARG A 79 -7.88 9.23 -7.27
C ARG A 79 -7.43 10.04 -8.45
N TRP A 80 -7.17 9.37 -9.57
CA TRP A 80 -6.74 10.05 -10.77
C TRP A 80 -7.18 9.32 -12.03
N LEU A 81 -7.54 10.12 -13.03
CA LEU A 81 -7.83 9.67 -14.38
C LEU A 81 -6.54 9.72 -15.19
N LEU A 82 -5.99 8.56 -15.57
CA LEU A 82 -4.92 8.47 -16.56
C LEU A 82 -5.51 8.30 -17.94
N ARG A 83 -5.19 9.23 -18.84
CA ARG A 83 -5.50 9.12 -20.27
C ARG A 83 -4.28 8.56 -20.99
N SER A 84 -4.52 7.71 -21.99
CA SER A 84 -3.47 7.07 -22.80
C SER A 84 -2.51 6.21 -21.97
N VAL A 85 -3.02 5.59 -20.90
CA VAL A 85 -2.34 4.59 -20.08
C VAL A 85 -3.36 3.49 -19.76
N SER A 86 -3.07 2.26 -20.21
CA SER A 86 -3.90 1.10 -19.89
C SER A 86 -3.67 0.62 -18.44
N PRO A 87 -4.65 -0.10 -17.84
CA PRO A 87 -4.47 -0.71 -16.53
C PRO A 87 -3.20 -1.56 -16.43
N GLN A 88 -2.88 -2.33 -17.48
CA GLN A 88 -1.72 -3.20 -17.55
C GLN A 88 -0.41 -2.40 -17.52
N GLN A 89 -0.30 -1.34 -18.33
CA GLN A 89 0.88 -0.47 -18.33
C GLN A 89 1.14 0.14 -16.95
N PHE A 90 0.08 0.62 -16.30
CA PHE A 90 0.20 1.19 -14.96
C PHE A 90 0.69 0.15 -13.95
N ILE A 91 0.08 -1.04 -13.94
CA ILE A 91 0.40 -2.12 -13.00
C ILE A 91 1.82 -2.66 -13.20
N THR A 92 2.33 -2.74 -14.43
CA THR A 92 3.72 -3.12 -14.71
C THR A 92 4.71 -2.19 -13.99
N VAL A 93 4.46 -0.88 -14.01
CA VAL A 93 5.31 0.11 -13.32
C VAL A 93 5.10 0.09 -11.81
N ALA A 94 3.86 -0.03 -11.36
CA ALA A 94 3.53 0.00 -9.93
C ALA A 94 4.03 -1.25 -9.17
N ASN A 95 4.01 -2.42 -9.80
CA ASN A 95 4.36 -3.71 -9.18
C ASN A 95 5.83 -4.09 -9.34
N ALA A 96 6.56 -3.45 -10.25
CA ALA A 96 7.99 -3.68 -10.36
C ALA A 96 8.68 -3.19 -9.07
N ILE A 97 8.96 -4.12 -8.16
CA ILE A 97 9.65 -3.85 -6.88
C ILE A 97 10.95 -3.07 -7.09
N ASP A 98 11.66 -3.33 -8.19
CA ASP A 98 12.88 -2.60 -8.56
C ASP A 98 12.57 -1.19 -9.12
N ALA A 99 11.40 -0.99 -9.72
CA ALA A 99 10.91 0.32 -10.14
C ALA A 99 10.30 1.12 -8.98
N ALA A 100 9.94 0.47 -7.87
CA ALA A 100 9.37 1.15 -6.70
C ALA A 100 10.27 2.24 -6.13
N LYS A 101 11.59 2.07 -6.25
CA LYS A 101 12.59 3.10 -5.90
C LYS A 101 12.59 4.30 -6.83
N GLN A 102 12.12 4.13 -8.07
CA GLN A 102 12.09 5.19 -9.07
C GLN A 102 10.96 6.18 -8.80
N TRP A 103 9.84 5.72 -8.22
CA TRP A 103 8.69 6.57 -7.93
C TRP A 103 8.51 6.94 -6.45
N ASP A 104 9.03 6.15 -5.49
CA ASP A 104 9.12 6.53 -4.07
C ASP A 104 10.58 6.69 -3.62
N SER A 105 11.03 7.94 -3.53
CA SER A 105 12.40 8.29 -3.12
C SER A 105 12.74 7.88 -1.69
N ASP A 106 11.74 7.67 -0.83
CA ASP A 106 11.99 7.23 0.54
C ASP A 106 12.19 5.72 0.63
N LEU A 107 11.82 4.95 -0.41
CA LEU A 107 12.00 3.51 -0.43
C LEU A 107 13.47 3.16 -0.71
N VAL A 108 14.20 2.75 0.32
CA VAL A 108 15.63 2.43 0.21
C VAL A 108 15.89 0.96 -0.11
N GLU A 109 14.99 0.07 0.32
CA GLU A 109 15.05 -1.37 0.05
C GLU A 109 13.64 -1.93 -0.06
N ALA A 110 13.41 -2.74 -1.08
CA ALA A 110 12.29 -3.67 -1.13
C ALA A 110 12.86 -5.06 -1.43
N ARG A 111 12.51 -6.05 -0.62
CA ARG A 111 13.11 -7.39 -0.67
C ARG A 111 12.03 -8.44 -0.50
N TYR A 112 11.92 -9.35 -1.46
CA TYR A 112 11.07 -10.53 -1.33
C TYR A 112 11.54 -11.40 -0.16
N ILE A 113 10.60 -11.87 0.65
CA ILE A 113 10.85 -12.82 1.75
C ILE A 113 10.37 -14.21 1.35
N LYS A 114 9.12 -14.32 0.87
CA LYS A 114 8.47 -15.61 0.63
C LYS A 114 7.26 -15.48 -0.29
N ASP A 115 7.08 -16.44 -1.18
CA ASP A 115 5.83 -16.63 -1.92
C ASP A 115 4.91 -17.58 -1.17
N LEU A 116 3.63 -17.22 -1.07
CA LEU A 116 2.57 -18.03 -0.48
C LEU A 116 1.64 -18.60 -1.56
N ASP A 117 1.51 -17.88 -2.67
CA ASP A 117 0.75 -18.26 -3.86
C ASP A 117 1.26 -17.47 -5.08
N ASP A 118 0.77 -17.80 -6.28
CA ASP A 118 1.17 -17.12 -7.53
C ASP A 118 0.89 -15.61 -7.51
N ASN A 119 -0.11 -15.21 -6.72
CA ASN A 119 -0.55 -13.83 -6.60
C ASN A 119 -0.40 -13.26 -5.19
N LEU A 120 0.31 -13.97 -4.29
CA LEU A 120 0.43 -13.62 -2.88
C LEU A 120 1.84 -13.83 -2.35
N SER A 121 2.53 -12.74 -2.03
CA SER A 121 3.91 -12.76 -1.55
C SER A 121 4.07 -11.96 -0.26
N ILE A 122 5.13 -12.26 0.50
CA ILE A 122 5.58 -11.51 1.66
C ILE A 122 6.85 -10.75 1.28
N ILE A 123 6.84 -9.44 1.55
CA ILE A 123 7.89 -8.51 1.15
C ILE A 123 8.33 -7.70 2.37
N ARG A 124 9.63 -7.41 2.45
CA ARG A 124 10.18 -6.41 3.35
C ARG A 124 10.32 -5.09 2.61
N LEU A 125 9.72 -4.03 3.14
CA LEU A 125 9.93 -2.66 2.68
C LEU A 125 10.71 -1.90 3.74
N LYS A 126 11.75 -1.17 3.33
CA LYS A 126 12.53 -0.28 4.19
C LYS A 126 12.48 1.12 3.62
N PHE A 127 11.97 2.04 4.42
CA PHE A 127 11.92 3.45 4.12
C PHE A 127 12.94 4.21 4.95
N GLY A 128 13.63 5.17 4.35
CA GLY A 128 14.64 6.00 4.99
C GLY A 128 14.75 7.35 4.32
N ASP A 129 15.16 8.35 5.09
CA ASP A 129 15.54 9.64 4.54
C ASP A 129 17.06 9.67 4.44
N ASN A 130 17.59 9.47 3.23
CA ASN A 130 19.03 9.50 2.97
C ASN A 130 19.68 10.85 3.36
N SER A 131 18.88 11.93 3.46
CA SER A 131 19.33 13.26 3.86
C SER A 131 19.37 13.46 5.38
N LYS A 132 18.78 12.56 6.18
CA LYS A 132 18.68 12.71 7.65
C LYS A 132 19.12 11.43 8.39
N PRO A 133 20.43 11.16 8.44
CA PRO A 133 20.98 9.91 9.01
C PRO A 133 20.70 9.72 10.50
N LEU A 134 20.30 10.78 11.21
CA LEU A 134 19.94 10.73 12.63
C LEU A 134 18.55 10.09 12.88
N PHE A 135 17.70 9.96 11.85
CA PHE A 135 16.42 9.27 11.98
C PHE A 135 16.57 7.80 11.57
N ARG A 136 16.14 6.90 12.46
CA ARG A 136 16.16 5.47 12.17
C ARG A 136 15.20 5.15 11.02
N ASN A 137 15.67 4.35 10.07
CA ASN A 137 14.84 3.85 8.98
C ASN A 137 13.63 3.08 9.53
N ARG A 138 12.51 3.15 8.82
CA ARG A 138 11.32 2.37 9.13
C ARG A 138 11.29 1.14 8.25
N GLU A 139 11.01 -0.01 8.83
CA GLU A 139 10.80 -1.25 8.09
C GLU A 139 9.38 -1.77 8.30
N PHE A 140 8.84 -2.38 7.25
CA PHE A 140 7.53 -2.99 7.22
C PHE A 140 7.68 -4.39 6.64
N ILE A 141 7.07 -5.38 7.30
CA ILE A 141 6.96 -6.74 6.78
C ILE A 141 5.52 -6.90 6.34
N VAL A 142 5.31 -6.88 5.04
CA VAL A 142 3.97 -6.80 4.44
C VAL A 142 3.68 -8.05 3.63
N TYR A 143 2.40 -8.41 3.53
CA TYR A 143 1.95 -9.19 2.40
C TYR A 143 1.63 -8.24 1.24
N GLU A 144 1.71 -8.76 0.02
CA GLU A 144 1.21 -8.14 -1.19
C GLU A 144 0.37 -9.18 -1.92
N ARG A 145 -0.89 -8.84 -2.20
CA ARG A 145 -1.79 -9.64 -3.03
C ARG A 145 -2.15 -8.89 -4.29
N ARG A 146 -2.10 -9.59 -5.43
CA ARG A 146 -2.48 -9.06 -6.75
C ARG A 146 -3.72 -9.82 -7.23
N GLU A 147 -4.78 -9.12 -7.58
CA GLU A 147 -6.03 -9.76 -7.97
C GLU A 147 -6.59 -9.05 -9.21
N THR A 148 -7.14 -9.82 -10.14
CA THR A 148 -7.89 -9.29 -11.28
C THR A 148 -9.35 -9.68 -11.08
N MET A 149 -10.22 -8.70 -10.93
CA MET A 149 -11.66 -8.91 -10.78
C MET A 149 -12.28 -9.38 -12.10
N GLU A 150 -13.50 -9.92 -12.04
CA GLU A 150 -14.23 -10.41 -13.22
C GLU A 150 -14.48 -9.33 -14.27
N ASP A 151 -14.62 -8.07 -13.84
CA ASP A 151 -14.80 -6.91 -14.72
C ASP A 151 -13.47 -6.36 -15.31
N GLY A 152 -12.34 -7.01 -14.99
CA GLY A 152 -11.00 -6.60 -15.43
C GLY A 152 -10.35 -5.53 -14.54
N THR A 153 -10.97 -5.15 -13.42
CA THR A 153 -10.36 -4.26 -12.42
C THR A 153 -9.16 -4.94 -11.77
N LEU A 154 -8.01 -4.27 -11.75
CA LEU A 154 -6.79 -4.78 -11.12
C LEU A 154 -6.67 -4.21 -9.71
N VAL A 155 -6.43 -5.07 -8.73
CA VAL A 155 -6.26 -4.69 -7.33
C VAL A 155 -4.92 -5.20 -6.80
N VAL A 156 -4.19 -4.33 -6.10
CA VAL A 156 -2.95 -4.69 -5.41
C VAL A 156 -3.10 -4.28 -3.96
N ALA A 157 -3.21 -5.26 -3.08
CA ALA A 157 -3.44 -5.07 -1.65
C ALA A 157 -2.18 -5.33 -0.84
N VAL A 158 -1.81 -4.37 0.02
CA VAL A 158 -0.58 -4.41 0.83
C VAL A 158 -0.89 -4.05 2.27
N ALA A 159 -0.58 -4.94 3.21
CA ALA A 159 -0.64 -4.60 4.64
C ALA A 159 0.40 -5.35 5.46
N SER A 160 0.72 -4.81 6.64
CA SER A 160 1.68 -5.43 7.55
C SER A 160 1.15 -6.72 8.17
N LEU A 161 2.03 -7.70 8.29
CA LEU A 161 1.78 -8.88 9.10
C LEU A 161 1.72 -8.50 10.59
N PRO A 162 0.98 -9.26 11.41
CA PRO A 162 1.02 -9.16 12.87
C PRO A 162 2.46 -9.20 13.37
N LYS A 163 2.73 -8.44 14.44
CA LYS A 163 4.08 -8.23 14.98
C LYS A 163 4.81 -9.55 15.24
N GLU A 164 4.10 -10.55 15.75
CA GLU A 164 4.62 -11.87 16.09
C GLU A 164 5.01 -12.66 14.83
N ILE A 165 4.16 -12.64 13.81
CA ILE A 165 4.41 -13.28 12.50
C ILE A 165 5.59 -12.59 11.80
N ALA A 166 5.57 -11.27 11.76
CA ALA A 166 6.64 -10.47 11.19
C ALA A 166 7.98 -10.73 11.89
N ALA A 167 8.00 -10.88 13.22
CA ALA A 167 9.21 -11.17 13.98
C ALA A 167 9.74 -12.60 13.75
N GLY A 168 8.85 -13.58 13.56
CA GLY A 168 9.23 -14.96 13.22
C GLY A 168 9.83 -15.09 11.83
N LEU A 169 9.33 -14.32 10.85
CA LEU A 169 9.84 -14.32 9.47
C LEU A 169 11.09 -13.45 9.30
N GLN A 170 11.11 -12.28 9.93
CA GLN A 170 12.22 -11.34 9.85
C GLN A 170 12.43 -10.65 11.21
N PRO A 171 13.37 -11.13 12.03
CA PRO A 171 13.67 -10.53 13.32
C PRO A 171 13.99 -9.03 13.21
N LYS A 172 13.65 -8.25 14.23
CA LYS A 172 13.89 -6.80 14.23
C LYS A 172 15.38 -6.48 14.26
N GLN A 173 15.83 -5.70 13.29
CA GLN A 173 17.20 -5.20 13.27
C GLN A 173 17.33 -3.98 14.20
N ASN A 174 18.40 -3.90 14.99
CA ASN A 174 18.60 -2.83 15.97
C ASN A 174 18.66 -1.41 15.37
N ASN A 175 18.92 -1.29 14.06
CA ASN A 175 19.04 -0.03 13.35
C ASN A 175 17.74 0.44 12.65
N ALA A 176 16.62 -0.28 12.80
CA ALA A 176 15.35 0.06 12.17
C ALA A 176 14.17 0.05 13.15
N ILE A 177 13.21 0.94 12.93
CA ILE A 177 11.93 0.96 13.62
C ILE A 177 10.94 0.14 12.81
N ARG A 178 10.32 -0.88 13.40
CA ARG A 178 9.27 -1.62 12.72
C ARG A 178 7.99 -0.79 12.75
N GLY A 179 7.54 -0.36 11.58
CA GLY A 179 6.26 0.30 11.40
C GLY A 179 5.11 -0.70 11.25
N LEU A 180 3.89 -0.18 11.33
CA LEU A 180 2.66 -0.91 11.06
C LEU A 180 1.91 -0.19 9.94
N LEU A 181 1.82 -0.84 8.79
CA LEU A 181 0.98 -0.44 7.67
C LEU A 181 -0.36 -1.17 7.82
N LEU A 182 -1.41 -0.45 8.17
CA LEU A 182 -2.73 -1.04 8.38
C LEU A 182 -3.33 -1.49 7.04
N GLN A 183 -3.19 -0.65 6.02
CA GLN A 183 -3.66 -0.93 4.68
C GLN A 183 -2.98 0.01 3.69
N SER A 184 -2.61 -0.50 2.52
CA SER A 184 -2.22 0.26 1.35
C SER A 184 -2.65 -0.52 0.12
N GLY A 185 -2.85 0.16 -0.99
CA GLY A 185 -3.04 -0.54 -2.25
C GLY A 185 -3.59 0.30 -3.37
N TRP A 186 -3.63 -0.32 -4.53
CA TRP A 186 -4.09 0.26 -5.78
C TRP A 186 -5.36 -0.47 -6.22
N VAL A 187 -6.33 0.29 -6.72
CA VAL A 187 -7.44 -0.21 -7.54
C VAL A 187 -7.33 0.49 -8.88
N VAL A 188 -7.25 -0.27 -9.96
CA VAL A 188 -7.07 0.22 -11.32
C VAL A 188 -8.23 -0.25 -12.17
N GLU A 189 -9.16 0.65 -12.44
CA GLU A 189 -10.38 0.41 -13.19
C GLU A 189 -10.14 0.80 -14.64
N ARG A 190 -10.46 -0.10 -15.57
CA ARG A 190 -10.44 0.20 -17.01
C ARG A 190 -11.53 1.23 -17.33
N LEU A 191 -11.19 2.20 -18.17
CA LEU A 191 -12.15 3.12 -18.78
C LEU A 191 -12.11 2.97 -20.31
N ASP A 192 -12.92 3.76 -21.01
CA ASP A 192 -12.97 3.75 -22.47
C ASP A 192 -11.61 4.10 -23.10
N GLY A 193 -11.25 3.36 -24.16
CA GLY A 193 -9.96 3.46 -24.83
C GLY A 193 -8.79 2.99 -23.94
N ASP A 194 -7.59 3.53 -24.19
CA ASP A 194 -6.41 3.28 -23.35
C ASP A 194 -6.40 4.20 -22.13
N SER A 195 -7.48 4.22 -21.35
CA SER A 195 -7.56 5.05 -20.14
C SER A 195 -7.90 4.20 -18.92
N CYS A 196 -7.47 4.66 -17.74
CA CYS A 196 -7.82 4.01 -16.48
C CYS A 196 -8.08 5.03 -15.37
N MET A 197 -9.00 4.68 -14.48
CA MET A 197 -9.11 5.34 -13.17
C MET A 197 -8.24 4.55 -12.21
N VAL A 198 -7.35 5.25 -11.51
CA VAL A 198 -6.58 4.62 -10.45
C VAL A 198 -6.93 5.28 -9.13
N THR A 199 -7.19 4.42 -8.16
CA THR A 199 -7.39 4.78 -6.77
C THR A 199 -6.27 4.17 -5.95
N TYR A 200 -5.50 5.02 -5.27
CA TYR A 200 -4.55 4.58 -4.25
C TYR A 200 -5.06 4.93 -2.87
N VAL A 201 -5.02 3.95 -1.97
CA VAL A 201 -5.48 4.10 -0.59
C VAL A 201 -4.31 3.78 0.31
N VAL A 202 -4.14 4.56 1.38
CA VAL A 202 -3.13 4.28 2.41
C VAL A 202 -3.63 4.64 3.79
N GLN A 203 -3.34 3.76 4.75
CA GLN A 203 -3.57 3.93 6.17
C GLN A 203 -2.36 3.43 6.94
N LEU A 204 -1.66 4.36 7.58
CA LEU A 204 -0.45 4.10 8.35
C LEU A 204 -0.70 4.33 9.83
N ASP A 205 -0.12 3.50 10.68
CA ASP A 205 0.00 3.78 12.12
C ASP A 205 1.27 4.63 12.37
N PRO A 206 1.15 5.85 12.95
CA PRO A 206 2.28 6.66 13.39
C PRO A 206 3.33 5.92 14.23
N ALA A 207 2.92 4.92 15.02
CA ALA A 207 3.74 4.23 16.03
C ALA A 207 4.68 5.18 16.80
N GLY A 208 4.19 6.37 17.20
CA GLY A 208 4.88 7.22 18.19
C GLY A 208 4.86 8.74 17.97
N TRP A 209 4.78 9.28 16.75
CA TRP A 209 4.56 10.72 16.53
C TRP A 209 4.21 11.00 15.07
N MET A 210 2.99 11.49 14.79
CA MET A 210 2.68 12.18 13.53
C MET A 210 2.34 13.63 13.86
N PRO A 211 3.31 14.56 13.82
CA PRO A 211 3.01 15.98 13.91
C PRO A 211 2.09 16.40 12.74
N LYS A 212 1.25 17.41 12.94
CA LYS A 212 0.28 17.89 11.93
C LYS A 212 0.93 18.24 10.58
N CYS A 213 2.19 18.67 10.56
CA CYS A 213 2.94 18.92 9.32
C CYS A 213 3.18 17.65 8.48
N PHE A 214 3.18 16.47 9.10
CA PHE A 214 3.35 15.19 8.40
C PHE A 214 2.14 14.83 7.55
N VAL A 215 0.92 15.26 7.93
CA VAL A 215 -0.27 15.07 7.08
C VAL A 215 -0.13 15.85 5.77
N ASN A 216 0.32 17.10 5.85
CA ASN A 216 0.61 17.88 4.65
C ASN A 216 1.78 17.28 3.86
N ARG A 217 2.81 16.76 4.55
CA ARG A 217 3.93 16.04 3.92
C ARG A 217 3.47 14.77 3.22
N LEU A 218 2.52 14.04 3.80
CA LEU A 218 1.95 12.82 3.23
C LEU A 218 1.10 13.16 2.02
N ASN A 219 0.25 14.19 2.08
CA ASN A 219 -0.51 14.66 0.91
C ASN A 219 0.43 15.02 -0.25
N ASN A 220 1.45 15.85 0.01
CA ASN A 220 2.43 16.22 -1.01
C ASN A 220 3.18 14.99 -1.53
N LYS A 221 3.52 14.04 -0.65
CA LYS A 221 4.17 12.79 -1.04
C LYS A 221 3.27 11.94 -1.95
N LEU A 222 1.97 11.84 -1.64
CA LEU A 222 1.00 11.14 -2.48
C LEU A 222 0.94 11.78 -3.86
N VAL A 223 0.82 13.11 -3.96
CA VAL A 223 0.86 13.82 -5.25
C VAL A 223 2.15 13.50 -6.01
N MET A 224 3.31 13.57 -5.38
CA MET A 224 4.60 13.31 -6.05
C MET A 224 4.73 11.86 -6.53
N ILE A 225 4.33 10.88 -5.71
CA ILE A 225 4.33 9.46 -6.11
C ILE A 225 3.47 9.27 -7.36
N ILE A 226 2.28 9.88 -7.37
CA ILE A 226 1.34 9.78 -8.49
C ILE A 226 1.90 10.43 -9.74
N GLU A 227 2.50 11.62 -9.63
CA GLU A 227 3.14 12.28 -10.76
C GLU A 227 4.31 11.48 -11.34
N ASN A 228 5.13 10.87 -10.48
CA ASN A 228 6.24 10.02 -10.91
C ASN A 228 5.74 8.74 -11.59
N LEU A 229 4.75 8.07 -11.00
CA LEU A 229 4.11 6.88 -11.59
C LEU A 229 3.48 7.18 -12.94
N LYS A 230 2.77 8.29 -13.05
CA LYS A 230 2.19 8.74 -14.33
C LYS A 230 3.26 8.94 -15.39
N LYS A 231 4.36 9.62 -15.06
CA LYS A 231 5.49 9.84 -15.98
C LYS A 231 6.12 8.53 -16.43
N LEU A 232 6.35 7.61 -15.50
CA LEU A 232 6.93 6.29 -15.80
C LEU A 232 5.99 5.43 -16.65
N ALA A 233 4.70 5.41 -16.33
CA ALA A 233 3.70 4.66 -17.10
C ALA A 233 3.53 5.20 -18.53
N GLN A 234 3.60 6.52 -18.70
CA GLN A 234 3.57 7.16 -20.03
C GLN A 234 4.86 6.95 -20.83
N ALA A 235 5.99 6.72 -20.16
CA ALA A 235 7.27 6.44 -20.79
C ALA A 235 7.44 4.95 -21.14
N CYS A 236 6.62 4.06 -20.57
CA CYS A 236 6.65 2.63 -20.86
C CYS A 236 5.97 2.36 -22.21
N PRO A 237 6.69 1.83 -23.23
CA PRO A 237 6.08 1.46 -24.49
C PRO A 237 4.94 0.45 -24.26
N ILE A 238 3.87 0.55 -25.05
CA ILE A 238 2.97 -0.58 -25.25
C ILE A 238 3.85 -1.61 -25.96
N ASP A 239 4.13 -2.75 -25.34
CA ASP A 239 4.71 -3.88 -26.09
C ASP A 239 3.74 -4.15 -27.23
N GLY A 240 4.16 -3.73 -28.42
CA GLY A 240 3.37 -3.83 -29.62
C GLY A 240 3.17 -5.30 -29.94
N ASP A 241 1.93 -5.65 -30.25
CA ASP A 241 1.57 -6.91 -30.89
C ASP A 241 2.61 -7.27 -31.97
N THR A 242 3.30 -8.39 -31.74
CA THR A 242 3.87 -9.23 -32.80
C THR A 242 3.14 -10.55 -32.80
#